data_AF-A0ABD3NTV9-F1
#
_entry.id   AF-A0ABD3NTV9-F1
#
_cell.length_a   1.000
_cell.length_b   1.000
_cell.length_c   1.000
_cell.angle_alpha   90.00
_cell.angle_beta   90.00
_cell.angle_gamma   90.00
#
_symmetry.space_group_name_H-M   'P 1'
#
loop_
_entity.id
_entity.type
_entity.pdbx_description
1 polymer ?
#
loop_
_entity_poly.entity_id
_entity_poly.type
_entity_poly.pdbx_seq_one_letter_code
_entity_poly.pdbx_strand_id
1 'polypeptide(L)'
;MPRALLFATLAAGAHHLGRAFSPAPRPALPRATGARCRSSSPRPTPGVVVVVGRIAASAATLHDESLAPGIVAIDAALPSLSPLLAELRSLPYFRLFSVDMLASCEYLPQELFECYTESCEIYPADDGDVPNDIRSADSEEHDFELDGWARWDMPSDDYYDTLLFPEDYTGYDGSDVWRFIHERIGFHGGDMGADEYDADDWKADFNKAVSGLHAMVSAQVVRGMREKDGGIDPDKYSWTDPDVEYRRRLGPDGENPEAVENMYFTAMLLLSGVRAARDRLLSDCDAGKIGDESACRTLRSILSHPLLDDPSIEAASSRLRGHALKDTNSLWEARMRTRDLIRIMNCVQCNKCRFHGKISTLGLSTALQLAVGHRGMGGDVAKIHRVELAALLTAVGKFSSGIELCLEMQS
;
A
#
# COMPACT_ATOMS: atom_id res chain seq x y z
N MET A 1 -4.63 44.75 43.17
CA MET A 1 -4.58 44.03 44.47
C MET A 1 -4.74 42.53 44.19
N PRO A 2 -3.71 41.72 44.44
CA PRO A 2 -3.70 40.28 44.17
C PRO A 2 -3.96 39.45 45.43
N ARG A 3 -4.38 38.19 45.27
CA ARG A 3 -4.30 37.10 46.26
C ARG A 3 -3.61 35.92 45.54
N ALA A 4 -2.31 35.66 45.76
CA ALA A 4 -1.71 34.83 46.82
C ALA A 4 -2.26 33.38 46.81
N LEU A 5 -1.57 32.43 46.16
CA LEU A 5 -0.50 31.55 46.67
C LEU A 5 -0.99 30.45 47.64
N LEU A 6 -0.87 29.18 47.23
CA LEU A 6 -0.45 28.09 48.11
C LEU A 6 0.16 26.93 47.30
N PHE A 7 1.48 26.80 47.46
CA PHE A 7 2.29 25.63 47.16
C PHE A 7 2.00 24.52 48.18
N ALA A 8 2.00 23.26 47.75
CA ALA A 8 2.24 22.12 48.62
C ALA A 8 3.19 21.13 47.93
N THR A 9 4.45 21.19 48.35
CA THR A 9 5.49 20.19 48.20
C THR A 9 5.23 19.00 49.11
N LEU A 10 5.40 17.77 48.63
CA LEU A 10 5.80 16.63 49.47
C LEU A 10 6.75 15.74 48.68
N ALA A 11 7.95 15.58 49.23
CA ALA A 11 9.02 14.73 48.75
C ALA A 11 9.18 13.52 49.68
N ALA A 12 9.89 12.52 49.13
CA ALA A 12 10.62 11.43 49.78
C ALA A 12 9.89 10.11 50.06
N GLY A 13 10.47 9.03 49.53
CA GLY A 13 10.13 7.65 49.86
C GLY A 13 10.79 6.62 48.94
N ALA A 14 12.13 6.62 48.85
CA ALA A 14 12.88 5.55 48.20
C ALA A 14 12.97 4.32 49.11
N HIS A 15 12.65 3.13 48.60
CA HIS A 15 13.21 1.87 49.10
C HIS A 15 13.29 0.81 48.00
N HIS A 16 14.50 0.31 47.81
CA HIS A 16 14.90 -0.86 47.05
C HIS A 16 14.07 -2.11 47.38
N LEU A 17 13.88 -2.97 46.38
CA LEU A 17 14.14 -4.41 46.48
C LEU A 17 14.23 -4.98 45.06
N GLY A 18 15.42 -5.38 44.63
CA GLY A 18 15.63 -6.12 43.40
C GLY A 18 15.27 -7.58 43.58
N ARG A 19 14.77 -8.22 42.52
CA ARG A 19 14.86 -9.66 42.34
C ARG A 19 14.89 -10.01 40.85
N ALA A 20 16.03 -10.56 40.46
CA ALA A 20 16.30 -11.16 39.17
C ALA A 20 15.50 -12.46 39.00
N PHE A 21 14.97 -12.67 37.80
CA PHE A 21 14.44 -13.96 37.36
C PHE A 21 15.29 -14.47 36.18
N SER A 22 16.01 -15.55 36.41
CA SER A 22 16.65 -16.39 35.38
C SER A 22 15.75 -17.56 35.01
N PRO A 23 15.90 -18.13 33.78
CA PRO A 23 14.94 -19.06 33.19
C PRO A 23 15.20 -20.52 33.60
N ALA A 24 14.15 -21.35 33.54
CA ALA A 24 14.18 -22.80 33.80
C ALA A 24 13.47 -23.55 32.64
N PRO A 25 13.67 -24.87 32.45
CA PRO A 25 14.24 -25.43 31.21
C PRO A 25 13.25 -26.19 30.31
N ARG A 26 13.69 -26.43 29.07
CA ARG A 26 13.03 -27.25 28.03
C ARG A 26 12.94 -28.74 28.41
N PRO A 27 11.82 -29.43 28.10
CA PRO A 27 11.79 -30.89 28.08
C PRO A 27 12.08 -31.47 26.69
N ALA A 28 12.68 -32.66 26.69
CA ALA A 28 13.24 -33.38 25.55
C ALA A 28 12.22 -34.26 24.79
N LEU A 29 12.52 -34.51 23.51
CA LEU A 29 11.86 -35.45 22.61
C LEU A 29 12.01 -36.93 23.05
N PRO A 30 11.02 -37.79 22.73
CA PRO A 30 11.25 -39.21 22.53
C PRO A 30 11.46 -39.56 21.04
N ARG A 31 12.23 -40.62 20.81
CA ARG A 31 12.70 -41.15 19.54
C ARG A 31 12.09 -42.55 19.31
N ALA A 32 12.12 -43.00 18.04
CA ALA A 32 11.82 -44.34 17.49
C ALA A 32 10.37 -44.46 16.94
N THR A 33 10.05 -45.11 15.83
CA THR A 33 10.64 -46.13 14.93
C THR A 33 10.02 -45.89 13.51
N GLY A 34 10.68 -46.07 12.36
CA GLY A 34 11.05 -47.36 11.77
C GLY A 34 9.91 -48.02 10.98
N ALA A 35 9.59 -47.57 9.76
CA ALA A 35 8.81 -48.37 8.78
C ALA A 35 9.13 -47.99 7.32
N ARG A 36 9.61 -48.97 6.55
CA ARG A 36 9.85 -48.92 5.11
C ARG A 36 8.53 -49.04 4.35
N CYS A 37 8.38 -48.35 3.22
CA CYS A 37 7.53 -48.85 2.13
C CYS A 37 8.03 -48.41 0.75
N ARG A 38 7.73 -49.28 -0.22
CA ARG A 38 8.38 -49.49 -1.51
C ARG A 38 7.91 -48.52 -2.61
N SER A 39 8.80 -48.39 -3.59
CA SER A 39 8.63 -47.86 -4.94
C SER A 39 7.45 -48.45 -5.73
N SER A 40 6.75 -47.61 -6.51
CA SER A 40 6.33 -47.97 -7.88
C SER A 40 5.97 -46.71 -8.68
N SER A 41 6.49 -46.65 -9.90
CA SER A 41 6.18 -45.70 -10.96
C SER A 41 5.21 -46.33 -11.97
N PRO A 42 4.35 -45.54 -12.63
CA PRO A 42 4.12 -45.79 -14.06
C PRO A 42 4.13 -44.51 -14.93
N ARG A 43 4.50 -44.72 -16.20
CA ARG A 43 4.51 -43.77 -17.32
C ARG A 43 3.14 -43.71 -18.05
N PRO A 44 2.92 -42.76 -18.99
CA PRO A 44 1.62 -42.14 -19.25
C PRO A 44 0.92 -42.61 -20.54
N THR A 45 -0.39 -42.35 -20.64
CA THR A 45 -1.15 -42.15 -21.90
C THR A 45 -2.41 -41.31 -21.64
N PRO A 46 -2.99 -40.67 -22.69
CA PRO A 46 -3.48 -39.31 -22.62
C PRO A 46 -5.00 -39.19 -22.55
N GLY A 47 -5.46 -38.03 -22.08
CA GLY A 47 -6.86 -37.62 -22.15
C GLY A 47 -7.33 -37.06 -20.83
N VAL A 48 -6.84 -35.87 -20.46
CA VAL A 48 -7.40 -35.10 -19.36
C VAL A 48 -7.76 -33.73 -19.90
N VAL A 49 -9.06 -33.49 -19.98
CA VAL A 49 -9.66 -32.16 -20.02
C VAL A 49 -9.07 -31.40 -18.83
N VAL A 50 -8.30 -30.35 -19.11
CA VAL A 50 -7.73 -29.51 -18.07
C VAL A 50 -8.88 -28.80 -17.37
N VAL A 51 -9.28 -29.34 -16.21
CA VAL A 51 -9.98 -28.57 -15.20
C VAL A 51 -8.93 -27.62 -14.63
N VAL A 52 -9.00 -26.36 -15.04
CA VAL A 52 -8.15 -25.29 -14.50
C VAL A 52 -8.42 -25.21 -12.99
N GLY A 53 -7.35 -25.36 -12.22
CA GLY A 53 -7.39 -25.43 -10.76
C GLY A 53 -7.96 -24.14 -10.15
N ARG A 54 -8.67 -24.31 -9.04
CA ARG A 54 -9.14 -23.22 -8.18
C ARG A 54 -7.97 -22.31 -7.78
N ILE A 55 -8.15 -21.01 -7.95
CA ILE A 55 -7.23 -19.96 -7.49
C ILE A 55 -7.31 -19.91 -5.97
N ALA A 56 -6.17 -19.89 -5.28
CA ALA A 56 -6.14 -19.83 -3.82
C ALA A 56 -6.57 -18.46 -3.25
N ALA A 57 -6.50 -17.40 -4.05
CA ALA A 57 -6.85 -16.03 -3.69
C ALA A 57 -8.31 -15.61 -3.93
N SER A 58 -9.10 -16.45 -4.61
CA SER A 58 -10.51 -16.18 -4.85
C SER A 58 -11.28 -17.49 -4.99
N ALA A 59 -12.10 -17.80 -3.99
CA ALA A 59 -13.16 -18.79 -4.14
C ALA A 59 -14.27 -18.34 -5.13
N ALA A 60 -14.21 -17.09 -5.60
CA ALA A 60 -15.10 -16.50 -6.60
C ALA A 60 -14.51 -16.55 -8.03
N THR A 61 -15.40 -16.56 -9.01
CA THR A 61 -15.05 -16.45 -10.43
C THR A 61 -14.43 -15.06 -10.69
N LEU A 62 -13.26 -15.01 -11.35
CA LEU A 62 -12.70 -13.74 -11.80
C LEU A 62 -13.62 -13.10 -12.83
N HIS A 63 -13.78 -11.79 -12.75
CA HIS A 63 -14.49 -11.00 -13.75
C HIS A 63 -13.57 -10.81 -14.98
N ASP A 64 -12.28 -10.56 -14.75
CA ASP A 64 -11.27 -10.49 -15.80
C ASP A 64 -10.31 -11.70 -15.75
N GLU A 65 -10.60 -12.73 -16.56
CA GLU A 65 -9.75 -13.93 -16.67
C GLU A 65 -8.33 -13.62 -17.17
N SER A 66 -8.09 -12.46 -17.81
CA SER A 66 -6.75 -12.09 -18.28
C SER A 66 -5.76 -11.81 -17.14
N LEU A 67 -6.28 -11.52 -15.94
CA LEU A 67 -5.48 -11.30 -14.74
C LEU A 67 -5.00 -12.61 -14.09
N ALA A 68 -5.63 -13.75 -14.39
CA ALA A 68 -5.38 -15.02 -13.70
C ALA A 68 -3.89 -15.43 -13.69
N PRO A 69 -3.13 -15.35 -14.81
CA PRO A 69 -1.71 -15.71 -14.79
C PRO A 69 -0.88 -14.82 -13.86
N GLY A 70 -1.17 -13.51 -13.84
CA GLY A 70 -0.46 -12.56 -12.97
C GLY A 70 -0.78 -12.77 -11.49
N ILE A 71 -2.04 -13.09 -11.17
CA ILE A 71 -2.45 -13.45 -9.79
C ILE A 71 -1.64 -14.64 -9.29
N VAL A 72 -1.57 -15.71 -10.10
CA VAL A 72 -0.80 -16.92 -9.76
C VAL A 72 0.68 -16.62 -9.59
N ALA A 73 1.26 -15.77 -10.45
CA ALA A 73 2.67 -15.39 -10.36
C ALA A 73 2.95 -14.58 -9.08
N ILE A 74 2.09 -13.63 -8.73
CA ILE A 74 2.21 -12.83 -7.50
C ILE A 74 2.12 -13.74 -6.28
N ASP A 75 1.09 -14.59 -6.19
CA ASP A 75 0.90 -15.50 -5.05
C ASP A 75 2.12 -16.41 -4.82
N ALA A 76 2.67 -16.96 -5.91
CA ALA A 76 3.85 -17.82 -5.85
C ALA A 76 5.12 -17.07 -5.40
N ALA A 77 5.19 -15.76 -5.66
CA ALA A 77 6.35 -14.92 -5.35
C ALA A 77 6.33 -14.33 -3.93
N LEU A 78 5.15 -14.16 -3.30
CA LEU A 78 5.01 -13.53 -1.99
C LEU A 78 5.95 -14.11 -0.92
N PRO A 79 6.06 -15.45 -0.74
CA PRO A 79 6.91 -16.01 0.32
C PRO A 79 8.39 -15.60 0.25
N SER A 80 8.93 -15.35 -0.95
CA SER A 80 10.30 -14.88 -1.14
C SER A 80 10.43 -13.36 -1.26
N LEU A 81 9.38 -12.68 -1.74
CA LEU A 81 9.40 -11.24 -1.99
C LEU A 81 9.03 -10.41 -0.76
N SER A 82 8.07 -10.84 0.04
CA SER A 82 7.56 -10.06 1.18
C SER A 82 8.63 -9.74 2.24
N PRO A 83 9.54 -10.66 2.63
CA PRO A 83 10.62 -10.31 3.55
C PRO A 83 11.54 -9.21 3.01
N LEU A 84 11.80 -9.19 1.70
CA LEU A 84 12.61 -8.16 1.06
C LEU A 84 11.88 -6.81 1.07
N LEU A 85 10.58 -6.80 0.77
CA LEU A 85 9.76 -5.58 0.81
C LEU A 85 9.64 -5.02 2.24
N ALA A 86 9.56 -5.89 3.26
CA ALA A 86 9.54 -5.50 4.66
C ALA A 86 10.88 -4.87 5.08
N GLU A 87 12.02 -5.47 4.69
CA GLU A 87 13.34 -4.88 4.91
C GLU A 87 13.48 -3.53 4.19
N LEU A 88 13.08 -3.45 2.91
CA LEU A 88 13.13 -2.23 2.12
C LEU A 88 12.39 -1.07 2.79
N ARG A 89 11.17 -1.33 3.29
CA ARG A 89 10.32 -0.35 4.00
C ARG A 89 10.88 0.07 5.36
N SER A 90 11.92 -0.59 5.87
CA SER A 90 12.63 -0.17 7.08
C SER A 90 13.79 0.81 6.81
N LEU A 91 14.16 0.98 5.54
CA LEU A 91 15.28 1.83 5.13
C LEU A 91 14.86 3.31 5.04
N PRO A 92 15.72 4.26 5.44
CA PRO A 92 15.39 5.70 5.43
C PRO A 92 14.82 6.21 4.10
N TYR A 93 15.42 5.79 2.98
CA TYR A 93 14.99 6.22 1.64
C TYR A 93 13.51 5.92 1.35
N PHE A 94 12.98 4.80 1.87
CA PHE A 94 11.63 4.31 1.57
C PHE A 94 10.61 4.57 2.67
N ARG A 95 11.03 5.01 3.85
CA ARG A 95 10.15 5.17 5.02
C ARG A 95 9.92 6.63 5.46
N LEU A 96 10.86 7.52 5.12
CA LEU A 96 10.81 8.94 5.47
C LEU A 96 10.24 9.76 4.33
N PHE A 97 9.14 10.47 4.61
CA PHE A 97 8.45 11.31 3.64
C PHE A 97 8.23 12.70 4.22
N SER A 98 8.62 13.73 3.47
CA SER A 98 8.18 15.10 3.73
C SER A 98 6.76 15.26 3.18
N VAL A 99 5.81 15.57 4.05
CA VAL A 99 4.37 15.58 3.73
C VAL A 99 3.70 16.76 4.42
N ASP A 100 2.94 17.56 3.68
CA ASP A 100 2.07 18.57 4.29
C ASP A 100 0.86 17.93 5.00
N MET A 101 0.97 17.83 6.32
CA MET A 101 -0.10 17.35 7.21
C MET A 101 -1.04 18.47 7.69
N LEU A 102 -0.74 19.73 7.38
CA LEU A 102 -1.50 20.90 7.79
C LEU A 102 -2.43 21.44 6.68
N ALA A 103 -2.26 21.00 5.43
CA ALA A 103 -3.13 21.40 4.34
C ALA A 103 -4.62 21.18 4.66
N SER A 104 -5.44 22.17 4.33
CA SER A 104 -6.88 22.16 4.55
C SER A 104 -7.60 21.30 3.51
N CYS A 105 -8.72 20.70 3.92
CA CYS A 105 -9.65 20.04 3.01
C CYS A 105 -10.35 21.05 2.08
N GLU A 106 -10.39 20.75 0.78
CA GLU A 106 -11.03 21.59 -0.25
C GLU A 106 -12.36 21.02 -0.77
N TYR A 107 -12.70 19.76 -0.47
CA TYR A 107 -13.85 19.07 -1.08
C TYR A 107 -15.01 18.82 -0.12
N LEU A 108 -14.72 18.50 1.13
CA LEU A 108 -15.70 18.09 2.13
C LEU A 108 -15.79 19.13 3.25
N PRO A 109 -17.00 19.47 3.72
CA PRO A 109 -17.15 20.32 4.90
C PRO A 109 -16.52 19.60 6.10
N GLN A 110 -15.53 20.24 6.73
CA GLN A 110 -14.92 19.72 7.94
C GLN A 110 -15.65 20.31 9.13
N GLU A 111 -16.45 19.50 9.83
CA GLU A 111 -16.75 19.82 11.22
C GLU A 111 -15.45 19.63 12.00
N LEU A 112 -15.06 20.63 12.80
CA LEU A 112 -13.84 20.66 13.63
C LEU A 112 -13.90 19.64 14.78
N PHE A 113 -14.26 18.39 14.49
CA PHE A 113 -14.05 17.28 15.39
C PHE A 113 -12.65 16.76 15.13
N GLU A 114 -11.68 17.29 15.89
CA GLU A 114 -10.36 16.71 15.97
C GLU A 114 -10.51 15.24 16.38
N CYS A 115 -10.00 14.33 15.54
CA CYS A 115 -9.98 12.90 15.84
C CYS A 115 -8.93 12.68 16.95
N TYR A 116 -9.32 12.90 18.22
CA TYR A 116 -8.45 12.75 19.40
C TYR A 116 -8.21 11.29 19.79
N THR A 117 -8.15 10.39 18.81
CA THR A 117 -7.76 9.02 19.09
C THR A 117 -6.24 8.96 19.13
N GLU A 118 -5.68 8.44 20.23
CA GLU A 118 -4.23 8.19 20.34
C GLU A 118 -3.72 7.32 19.17
N SER A 119 -4.61 6.53 18.54
CA SER A 119 -4.29 5.74 17.35
C SER A 119 -4.07 6.56 16.07
N CYS A 120 -4.54 7.81 16.00
CA CYS A 120 -4.44 8.68 14.82
C CYS A 120 -3.34 9.74 14.90
N GLU A 121 -2.73 9.96 16.07
CA GLU A 121 -1.68 10.95 16.26
C GLU A 121 -0.38 10.57 15.53
N ILE A 122 0.24 11.57 14.89
CA ILE A 122 1.59 11.48 14.32
C ILE A 122 2.34 12.77 14.63
N TYR A 123 3.66 12.69 14.68
CA TYR A 123 4.54 13.85 14.87
C TYR A 123 5.72 13.79 13.91
N PRO A 124 6.34 14.94 13.56
CA PRO A 124 7.53 14.96 12.75
C PRO A 124 8.67 14.15 13.39
N ALA A 125 9.47 13.50 12.57
CA ALA A 125 10.73 12.87 12.96
C ALA A 125 11.73 13.94 13.44
N ASP A 126 12.60 13.58 14.38
CA ASP A 126 13.63 14.48 14.86
C ASP A 126 14.60 14.85 13.73
N ASP A 127 15.09 16.09 13.74
CA ASP A 127 15.85 16.60 12.61
C ASP A 127 17.10 15.79 12.27
N GLY A 128 17.74 15.23 13.30
CA GLY A 128 18.93 14.39 13.18
C GLY A 128 18.66 12.97 12.69
N ASP A 129 17.41 12.52 12.68
CA ASP A 129 17.01 11.19 12.22
C ASP A 129 16.79 11.13 10.70
N VAL A 130 16.65 12.30 10.05
CA VAL A 130 16.47 12.42 8.61
C VAL A 130 17.82 12.64 7.93
N PRO A 131 18.30 11.68 7.12
CA PRO A 131 19.54 11.82 6.37
C PRO A 131 19.60 13.07 5.47
N ASN A 132 20.76 13.73 5.42
CA ASN A 132 20.96 14.96 4.65
C ASN A 132 20.83 14.77 3.13
N ASP A 133 21.18 13.61 2.61
CA ASP A 133 20.99 13.23 1.21
C ASP A 133 19.51 13.20 0.83
N ILE A 134 18.63 12.69 1.71
CA ILE A 134 17.18 12.72 1.53
C ILE A 134 16.67 14.16 1.51
N ARG A 135 17.07 14.99 2.49
CA ARG A 135 16.66 16.40 2.56
C ARG A 135 17.11 17.19 1.33
N SER A 136 18.35 16.96 0.88
CA SER A 136 18.91 17.63 -0.28
C SER A 136 18.18 17.21 -1.56
N ALA A 137 17.94 15.91 -1.74
CA ALA A 137 17.21 15.39 -2.89
C ALA A 137 15.78 15.94 -2.96
N ASP A 138 15.03 15.91 -1.86
CA ASP A 138 13.66 16.45 -1.85
C ASP A 138 13.64 17.97 -2.08
N SER A 139 14.60 18.70 -1.51
CA SER A 139 14.74 20.14 -1.73
C SER A 139 15.13 20.49 -3.17
N GLU A 140 15.81 19.61 -3.90
CA GLU A 140 16.14 19.80 -5.32
C GLU A 140 15.00 19.33 -6.24
N GLU A 141 14.30 18.26 -5.86
CA GLU A 141 13.25 17.60 -6.61
C GLU A 141 11.85 17.98 -6.10
N HIS A 142 11.54 19.28 -6.11
CA HIS A 142 10.24 19.83 -5.67
C HIS A 142 9.44 20.53 -6.79
N ASP A 143 10.00 20.62 -7.99
CA ASP A 143 9.30 21.15 -9.15
C ASP A 143 8.11 20.24 -9.53
N PHE A 144 7.08 20.81 -10.16
CA PHE A 144 5.93 20.02 -10.61
C PHE A 144 5.47 20.46 -11.99
N GLU A 145 5.01 19.49 -12.77
CA GLU A 145 4.32 19.77 -14.03
C GLU A 145 2.87 20.21 -13.74
N LEU A 146 2.43 21.30 -14.35
CA LEU A 146 1.08 21.86 -14.15
C LEU A 146 -0.02 20.83 -14.46
N ASP A 147 0.18 20.06 -15.54
CA ASP A 147 -0.70 18.96 -15.99
C ASP A 147 -0.08 17.57 -15.70
N GLY A 148 0.68 17.46 -14.60
CA GLY A 148 1.29 16.19 -14.16
C GLY A 148 0.28 15.25 -13.47
N TRP A 149 0.67 13.98 -13.31
CA TRP A 149 -0.16 12.92 -12.70
C TRP A 149 -0.37 13.13 -11.19
N ALA A 150 0.67 13.53 -10.47
CA ALA A 150 0.59 13.95 -9.08
C ALA A 150 0.95 15.42 -8.92
N ARG A 151 0.51 15.97 -7.80
CA ARG A 151 1.09 17.18 -7.21
C ARG A 151 1.44 16.82 -5.78
N TRP A 152 2.67 16.39 -5.56
CA TRP A 152 3.19 16.31 -4.20
C TRP A 152 3.35 17.75 -3.70
N ASP A 153 2.87 18.02 -2.48
CA ASP A 153 3.05 19.34 -1.87
C ASP A 153 4.57 19.59 -1.72
N MET A 154 4.99 20.85 -1.82
CA MET A 154 6.40 21.19 -1.62
C MET A 154 6.90 20.62 -0.29
N PRO A 155 8.13 20.08 -0.24
CA PRO A 155 8.65 19.50 0.99
C PRO A 155 8.66 20.57 2.09
N SER A 156 8.02 20.25 3.21
CA SER A 156 8.16 20.98 4.46
C SER A 156 9.48 20.62 5.14
N ASP A 157 9.87 21.40 6.15
CA ASP A 157 10.96 21.03 7.05
C ASP A 157 10.64 19.73 7.83
N ASP A 158 9.34 19.46 8.03
CA ASP A 158 8.82 18.28 8.72
C ASP A 158 8.85 17.02 7.83
N TYR A 159 9.45 15.95 8.37
CA TYR A 159 9.42 14.60 7.82
C TYR A 159 8.64 13.68 8.74
N TYR A 160 7.97 12.67 8.18
CA TYR A 160 7.26 11.66 8.95
C TYR A 160 7.79 10.27 8.62
N ASP A 161 7.86 9.40 9.63
CA ASP A 161 8.42 8.05 9.52
C ASP A 161 7.31 7.00 9.54
N THR A 162 7.15 6.26 8.43
CA THR A 162 6.18 5.16 8.31
C THR A 162 6.49 3.96 9.21
N LEU A 163 7.71 3.85 9.75
CA LEU A 163 8.07 2.83 10.73
C LEU A 163 7.61 3.23 12.15
N LEU A 164 7.65 4.53 12.46
CA LEU A 164 7.19 5.06 13.74
C LEU A 164 5.65 5.09 13.81
N PHE A 165 5.02 5.42 12.69
CA PHE A 165 3.56 5.42 12.55
C PHE A 165 3.14 4.42 11.48
N PRO A 166 3.16 3.10 11.77
CA PRO A 166 2.75 2.09 10.81
C PRO A 166 1.26 2.19 10.46
N GLU A 167 0.90 1.71 9.27
CA GLU A 167 -0.50 1.56 8.84
C GLU A 167 -1.18 0.50 9.68
N ASP A 168 -2.34 0.81 10.26
CA ASP A 168 -2.98 -0.04 11.27
C ASP A 168 -4.44 0.42 11.46
N TYR A 169 -5.23 -0.35 12.21
CA TYR A 169 -6.59 0.00 12.60
C TYR A 169 -6.61 1.21 13.52
N THR A 170 -7.20 2.31 13.06
CA THR A 170 -7.30 3.57 13.83
C THR A 170 -8.70 3.87 14.36
N GLY A 171 -9.69 3.04 14.01
CA GLY A 171 -11.11 3.32 14.26
C GLY A 171 -11.70 4.44 13.40
N TYR A 172 -10.92 5.03 12.48
CA TYR A 172 -11.42 6.02 11.54
C TYR A 172 -12.36 5.36 10.52
N ASP A 173 -13.56 5.92 10.38
CA ASP A 173 -14.59 5.41 9.45
C ASP A 173 -14.21 5.68 7.99
N GLY A 174 -13.92 6.93 7.65
CA GLY A 174 -13.50 7.34 6.31
C GLY A 174 -14.53 7.11 5.19
N SER A 175 -15.76 6.71 5.49
CA SER A 175 -16.76 6.34 4.47
C SER A 175 -17.15 7.50 3.57
N ASP A 176 -17.25 8.73 4.11
CA ASP A 176 -17.55 9.93 3.32
C ASP A 176 -16.43 10.28 2.33
N VAL A 177 -15.17 10.07 2.73
CA VAL A 177 -14.01 10.28 1.85
C VAL A 177 -14.02 9.27 0.71
N TRP A 178 -14.20 7.98 1.01
CA TRP A 178 -14.28 6.94 -0.02
C TRP A 178 -15.48 7.10 -0.94
N ARG A 179 -16.64 7.51 -0.39
CA ARG A 179 -17.82 7.82 -1.20
C ARG A 179 -17.54 8.95 -2.17
N PHE A 180 -16.88 10.01 -1.72
CA PHE A 180 -16.47 11.11 -2.61
C PHE A 180 -15.47 10.63 -3.67
N ILE A 181 -14.48 9.82 -3.28
CA ILE A 181 -13.50 9.25 -4.21
C ILE A 181 -14.20 8.47 -5.32
N HIS A 182 -15.04 7.49 -4.97
CA HIS A 182 -15.71 6.67 -5.97
C HIS A 182 -16.71 7.50 -6.78
N GLU A 183 -17.62 8.23 -6.14
CA GLU A 183 -18.73 8.91 -6.82
C GLU A 183 -18.34 10.19 -7.61
N ARG A 184 -17.25 10.86 -7.24
CA ARG A 184 -16.90 12.20 -7.78
C ARG A 184 -15.54 12.27 -8.45
N ILE A 185 -14.57 11.50 -7.97
CA ILE A 185 -13.22 11.44 -8.56
C ILE A 185 -13.14 10.30 -9.58
N GLY A 186 -13.77 9.15 -9.27
CA GLY A 186 -13.99 8.09 -10.23
C GLY A 186 -14.88 8.52 -11.39
N PHE A 187 -14.90 7.71 -12.43
CA PHE A 187 -15.71 7.92 -13.62
C PHE A 187 -16.99 7.10 -13.52
N HIS A 188 -18.17 7.71 -13.66
CA HIS A 188 -19.47 7.02 -13.55
C HIS A 188 -20.45 7.57 -14.59
N GLY A 189 -21.46 6.79 -14.95
CA GLY A 189 -22.66 7.26 -15.66
C GLY A 189 -22.42 8.02 -16.97
N GLY A 190 -22.56 7.34 -18.12
CA GLY A 190 -22.41 7.97 -19.45
C GLY A 190 -20.98 8.34 -19.83
N ASP A 191 -20.08 8.48 -18.84
CA ASP A 191 -18.63 8.58 -19.03
C ASP A 191 -17.97 7.23 -19.39
N MET A 192 -18.63 6.10 -19.08
CA MET A 192 -18.16 4.74 -19.32
C MET A 192 -19.18 3.94 -20.17
N GLY A 193 -18.73 2.86 -20.81
CA GLY A 193 -19.53 2.02 -21.71
C GLY A 193 -20.64 1.19 -21.03
N ALA A 194 -21.33 0.35 -21.82
CA ALA A 194 -22.52 -0.40 -21.40
C ALA A 194 -22.28 -1.40 -20.24
N ASP A 195 -21.05 -1.90 -20.09
CA ASP A 195 -20.59 -2.71 -18.97
C ASP A 195 -19.65 -1.87 -18.09
N GLU A 196 -20.18 -1.22 -17.04
CA GLU A 196 -19.48 -0.16 -16.29
C GLU A 196 -18.17 -0.62 -15.61
N TYR A 197 -18.13 -1.84 -15.10
CA TYR A 197 -16.96 -2.39 -14.40
C TYR A 197 -15.86 -2.86 -15.37
N ASP A 198 -16.24 -3.52 -16.46
CA ASP A 198 -15.31 -4.18 -17.40
C ASP A 198 -15.25 -3.51 -18.78
N ALA A 199 -15.68 -2.26 -18.85
CA ALA A 199 -15.67 -1.48 -20.10
C ALA A 199 -14.27 -1.50 -20.74
N ASP A 200 -14.29 -1.54 -22.07
CA ASP A 200 -13.11 -1.48 -22.95
C ASP A 200 -12.57 -0.03 -23.04
N ASP A 201 -12.37 0.61 -21.89
CA ASP A 201 -11.93 2.01 -21.73
C ASP A 201 -11.01 2.19 -20.51
N TRP A 202 -10.08 3.14 -20.60
CA TRP A 202 -9.08 3.43 -19.57
C TRP A 202 -9.72 3.99 -18.30
N LYS A 203 -10.93 4.58 -18.40
CA LYS A 203 -11.71 5.06 -17.25
C LYS A 203 -12.11 3.92 -16.30
N ALA A 204 -12.49 2.76 -16.87
CA ALA A 204 -12.80 1.57 -16.09
C ALA A 204 -11.54 1.04 -15.41
N ASP A 205 -10.42 0.97 -16.12
CA ASP A 205 -9.12 0.55 -15.56
C ASP A 205 -8.65 1.51 -14.44
N PHE A 206 -8.88 2.82 -14.59
CA PHE A 206 -8.61 3.81 -13.54
C PHE A 206 -9.44 3.54 -12.29
N ASN A 207 -10.76 3.33 -12.45
CA ASN A 207 -11.64 3.00 -11.33
C ASN A 207 -11.24 1.68 -10.65
N LYS A 208 -10.85 0.65 -11.42
CA LYS A 208 -10.30 -0.60 -10.87
C LYS A 208 -9.05 -0.35 -10.03
N ALA A 209 -8.14 0.49 -10.50
CA ALA A 209 -6.94 0.86 -9.76
C ALA A 209 -7.25 1.59 -8.43
N VAL A 210 -8.23 2.51 -8.44
CA VAL A 210 -8.70 3.22 -7.24
C VAL A 210 -9.42 2.27 -6.28
N SER A 211 -10.24 1.36 -6.80
CA SER A 211 -10.89 0.29 -6.02
C SER A 211 -9.86 -0.63 -5.35
N GLY A 212 -8.79 -0.99 -6.06
CA GLY A 212 -7.71 -1.80 -5.50
C GLY A 212 -6.91 -1.07 -4.41
N LEU A 213 -6.73 0.25 -4.53
CA LEU A 213 -6.20 1.07 -3.44
C LEU A 213 -7.10 1.02 -2.19
N HIS A 214 -8.43 1.13 -2.36
CA HIS A 214 -9.39 0.99 -1.26
C HIS A 214 -9.36 -0.42 -0.64
N ALA A 215 -9.25 -1.46 -1.47
CA ALA A 215 -9.13 -2.84 -1.01
C ALA A 215 -7.84 -3.07 -0.20
N MET A 216 -6.70 -2.52 -0.64
CA MET A 216 -5.44 -2.58 0.10
C MET A 216 -5.56 -1.91 1.47
N VAL A 217 -6.16 -0.72 1.55
CA VAL A 217 -6.40 -0.04 2.83
C VAL A 217 -7.31 -0.89 3.73
N SER A 218 -8.38 -1.45 3.17
CA SER A 218 -9.29 -2.35 3.92
C SER A 218 -8.56 -3.57 4.47
N ALA A 219 -7.62 -4.14 3.72
CA ALA A 219 -6.79 -5.25 4.19
C ALA A 219 -5.90 -4.81 5.35
N GLN A 220 -5.20 -3.68 5.25
CA GLN A 220 -4.36 -3.18 6.35
C GLN A 220 -5.17 -2.88 7.62
N VAL A 221 -6.39 -2.35 7.48
CA VAL A 221 -7.34 -2.14 8.58
C VAL A 221 -7.67 -3.49 9.26
N VAL A 222 -8.07 -4.51 8.49
CA VAL A 222 -8.40 -5.85 9.04
C VAL A 222 -7.18 -6.49 9.71
N ARG A 223 -5.98 -6.37 9.10
CA ARG A 223 -4.72 -6.86 9.70
C ARG A 223 -4.48 -6.20 11.05
N GLY A 224 -4.58 -4.87 11.12
CA GLY A 224 -4.43 -4.11 12.35
C GLY A 224 -5.45 -4.49 13.43
N MET A 225 -6.70 -4.79 13.03
CA MET A 225 -7.70 -5.32 13.97
C MET A 225 -7.29 -6.70 14.54
N ARG A 226 -6.74 -7.60 13.73
CA ARG A 226 -6.23 -8.91 14.23
C ARG A 226 -5.07 -8.74 15.19
N GLU A 227 -4.16 -7.81 14.91
CA GLU A 227 -2.96 -7.58 15.72
C GLU A 227 -3.28 -6.93 17.08
N LYS A 228 -4.38 -6.17 17.17
CA LYS A 228 -4.80 -5.48 18.41
C LYS A 228 -5.65 -6.30 19.36
N ASP A 229 -6.15 -7.47 18.94
CA ASP A 229 -6.93 -8.45 19.73
C ASP A 229 -7.75 -7.86 20.90
N GLY A 230 -8.76 -7.03 20.59
CA GLY A 230 -9.69 -6.48 21.59
C GLY A 230 -9.08 -5.56 22.66
N GLY A 231 -7.81 -5.15 22.51
CA GLY A 231 -7.11 -4.22 23.40
C GLY A 231 -7.55 -2.75 23.27
N ILE A 232 -8.59 -2.50 22.47
CA ILE A 232 -9.18 -1.18 22.29
C ILE A 232 -10.41 -1.06 23.18
N ASP A 233 -10.43 0.01 23.99
CA ASP A 233 -11.55 0.36 24.86
C ASP A 233 -12.87 0.42 24.06
N PRO A 234 -13.83 -0.51 24.30
CA PRO A 234 -15.09 -0.56 23.55
C PRO A 234 -15.98 0.66 23.81
N ASP A 235 -15.76 1.42 24.88
CA ASP A 235 -16.46 2.67 25.12
C ASP A 235 -15.96 3.81 24.21
N LYS A 236 -14.80 3.63 23.56
CA LYS A 236 -14.21 4.60 22.63
C LYS A 236 -14.34 4.20 21.16
N TYR A 237 -14.62 2.93 20.84
CA TYR A 237 -14.64 2.42 19.47
C TYR A 237 -15.69 1.31 19.25
N SER A 238 -16.33 1.30 18.08
CA SER A 238 -17.16 0.19 17.64
C SER A 238 -16.28 -0.98 17.18
N TRP A 239 -15.74 -1.75 18.14
CA TRP A 239 -14.99 -2.96 17.82
C TRP A 239 -15.91 -4.02 17.23
N THR A 240 -15.53 -4.57 16.08
CA THR A 240 -16.19 -5.69 15.42
C THR A 240 -15.15 -6.80 15.21
N ASP A 241 -15.60 -8.04 15.13
CA ASP A 241 -14.76 -9.19 14.81
C ASP A 241 -14.02 -8.96 13.46
N PRO A 242 -12.68 -9.07 13.40
CA PRO A 242 -11.92 -8.94 12.16
C PRO A 242 -12.41 -9.86 11.02
N ASP A 243 -12.92 -11.06 11.33
CA ASP A 243 -13.47 -11.99 10.34
C ASP A 243 -14.79 -11.49 9.74
N VAL A 244 -15.57 -10.72 10.51
CA VAL A 244 -16.79 -10.06 10.03
C VAL A 244 -16.42 -8.88 9.13
N GLU A 245 -15.47 -8.04 9.54
CA GLU A 245 -15.03 -6.90 8.74
C GLU A 245 -14.33 -7.35 7.45
N TYR A 246 -13.55 -8.43 7.47
CA TYR A 246 -12.98 -9.03 6.28
C TYR A 246 -14.07 -9.45 5.29
N ARG A 247 -15.05 -10.24 5.74
CA ARG A 247 -16.14 -10.69 4.86
C ARG A 247 -16.96 -9.53 4.30
N ARG A 248 -17.20 -8.48 5.09
CA ARG A 248 -17.93 -7.29 4.65
C ARG A 248 -17.17 -6.48 3.61
N ARG A 249 -15.87 -6.25 3.81
CA ARG A 249 -15.06 -5.33 2.98
C ARG A 249 -14.36 -5.99 1.79
N LEU A 250 -13.93 -7.23 1.94
CA LEU A 250 -13.06 -7.95 1.01
C LEU A 250 -13.59 -9.33 0.61
N GLY A 251 -14.66 -9.80 1.26
CA GLY A 251 -15.28 -11.07 0.96
C GLY A 251 -16.01 -11.05 -0.39
N PRO A 252 -16.15 -12.21 -1.06
CA PRO A 252 -16.83 -12.31 -2.35
C PRO A 252 -18.32 -11.99 -2.29
N ASP A 253 -18.94 -12.10 -1.10
CA ASP A 253 -20.34 -11.74 -0.84
C ASP A 253 -20.44 -10.40 -0.08
N GLY A 254 -19.37 -9.61 -0.07
CA GLY A 254 -19.26 -8.34 0.65
C GLY A 254 -19.85 -7.15 -0.10
N GLU A 255 -19.54 -5.95 0.38
CA GLU A 255 -19.97 -4.68 -0.22
C GLU A 255 -19.31 -4.39 -1.57
N ASN A 256 -18.13 -4.97 -1.80
CA ASN A 256 -17.37 -4.86 -3.04
C ASN A 256 -16.80 -6.25 -3.40
N PRO A 257 -17.59 -7.10 -4.09
CA PRO A 257 -17.19 -8.45 -4.48
C PRO A 257 -15.87 -8.51 -5.26
N GLU A 258 -15.57 -7.47 -6.03
CA GLU A 258 -14.39 -7.36 -6.88
C GLU A 258 -13.16 -6.79 -6.15
N ALA A 259 -13.25 -6.48 -4.86
CA ALA A 259 -12.19 -5.79 -4.11
C ALA A 259 -10.83 -6.50 -4.20
N VAL A 260 -10.80 -7.83 -4.04
CA VAL A 260 -9.55 -8.61 -4.10
C VAL A 260 -9.00 -8.64 -5.52
N GLU A 261 -9.83 -8.83 -6.54
CA GLU A 261 -9.40 -8.78 -7.95
C GLU A 261 -8.79 -7.40 -8.30
N ASN A 262 -9.47 -6.32 -7.90
CA ASN A 262 -9.00 -4.95 -8.08
C ASN A 262 -7.67 -4.69 -7.35
N MET A 263 -7.48 -5.30 -6.17
CA MET A 263 -6.21 -5.23 -5.44
C MET A 263 -5.07 -5.87 -6.24
N TYR A 264 -5.29 -7.03 -6.87
CA TYR A 264 -4.30 -7.65 -7.76
C TYR A 264 -4.06 -6.84 -9.04
N PHE A 265 -5.12 -6.32 -9.67
CA PHE A 265 -4.99 -5.43 -10.82
C PHE A 265 -4.06 -4.24 -10.51
N THR A 266 -4.24 -3.63 -9.34
CA THR A 266 -3.43 -2.50 -8.90
C THR A 266 -2.02 -2.92 -8.50
N ALA A 267 -1.85 -4.08 -7.87
CA ALA A 267 -0.54 -4.65 -7.56
C ALA A 267 0.28 -4.89 -8.83
N MET A 268 -0.35 -5.40 -9.90
CA MET A 268 0.27 -5.55 -11.22
C MET A 268 0.72 -4.20 -11.79
N LEU A 269 -0.13 -3.16 -11.74
CA LEU A 269 0.26 -1.80 -12.16
C LEU A 269 1.49 -1.27 -11.40
N LEU A 270 1.53 -1.45 -10.08
CA LEU A 270 2.66 -1.03 -9.25
C LEU A 270 3.94 -1.81 -9.58
N LEU A 271 3.86 -3.13 -9.73
CA LEU A 271 4.99 -3.98 -10.13
C LEU A 271 5.51 -3.62 -11.52
N SER A 272 4.62 -3.33 -12.47
CA SER A 272 4.98 -2.79 -13.78
C SER A 272 5.68 -1.43 -13.70
N GLY A 273 5.23 -0.56 -12.80
CA GLY A 273 5.93 0.69 -12.50
C GLY A 273 7.35 0.45 -12.00
N VAL A 274 7.53 -0.47 -11.04
CA VAL A 274 8.88 -0.83 -10.53
C VAL A 274 9.74 -1.43 -11.64
N ARG A 275 9.18 -2.28 -12.50
CA ARG A 275 9.86 -2.83 -13.68
C ARG A 275 10.32 -1.72 -14.63
N ALA A 276 9.46 -0.73 -14.90
CA ALA A 276 9.80 0.41 -15.75
C ALA A 276 10.89 1.30 -15.12
N ALA A 277 10.90 1.44 -13.80
CA ALA A 277 11.89 2.23 -13.07
C ALA A 277 13.21 1.48 -12.75
N ARG A 278 13.32 0.19 -13.11
CA ARG A 278 14.42 -0.70 -12.69
C ARG A 278 15.80 -0.10 -12.94
N ASP A 279 16.09 0.31 -14.17
CA ASP A 279 17.42 0.80 -14.55
C ASP A 279 17.77 2.11 -13.83
N ARG A 280 16.77 3.00 -13.63
CA ARG A 280 16.94 4.23 -12.85
C ARG A 280 17.28 3.93 -11.40
N LEU A 281 16.55 3.02 -10.77
CA LEU A 281 16.78 2.61 -9.37
C LEU A 281 18.15 1.96 -9.19
N LEU A 282 18.60 1.13 -10.13
CA LEU A 282 19.95 0.56 -10.13
C LEU A 282 21.02 1.64 -10.27
N SER A 283 20.83 2.59 -11.20
CA SER A 283 21.74 3.71 -11.40
C SER A 283 21.82 4.62 -10.18
N ASP A 284 20.70 4.89 -9.50
CA ASP A 284 20.67 5.70 -8.29
C ASP A 284 21.39 4.98 -7.13
N CYS A 285 21.32 3.65 -7.08
CA CYS A 285 22.14 2.84 -6.17
C CYS A 285 23.64 2.97 -6.45
N ASP A 286 24.05 2.81 -7.72
CA ASP A 286 25.46 2.91 -8.10
C ASP A 286 26.03 4.33 -7.89
N ALA A 287 25.16 5.35 -7.96
CA ALA A 287 25.49 6.73 -7.66
C ALA A 287 25.46 7.09 -6.16
N GLY A 288 25.10 6.15 -5.27
CA GLY A 288 25.03 6.38 -3.82
C GLY A 288 23.88 7.28 -3.39
N LYS A 289 22.79 7.36 -4.17
CA LYS A 289 21.59 8.15 -3.84
C LYS A 289 20.57 7.38 -2.99
N ILE A 290 20.69 6.06 -2.91
CA ILE A 290 19.77 5.19 -2.17
C ILE A 290 20.50 4.63 -0.94
N GLY A 291 20.68 5.49 0.07
CA GLY A 291 21.27 5.09 1.35
C GLY A 291 22.65 4.42 1.22
N ASP A 292 22.87 3.38 2.02
CA ASP A 292 24.14 2.64 2.05
C ASP A 292 24.13 1.38 1.16
N GLU A 293 25.27 0.69 1.08
CA GLU A 293 25.39 -0.55 0.30
C GLU A 293 24.42 -1.65 0.78
N SER A 294 24.01 -1.63 2.06
CA SER A 294 23.03 -2.59 2.55
C SER A 294 21.65 -2.31 1.97
N ALA A 295 21.23 -1.05 1.98
CA ALA A 295 19.99 -0.60 1.35
C ALA A 295 19.95 -0.99 -0.14
N CYS A 296 21.05 -0.76 -0.86
CA CYS A 296 21.16 -1.12 -2.26
C CYS A 296 21.18 -2.62 -2.52
N ARG A 297 21.74 -3.45 -1.63
CA ARG A 297 21.64 -4.91 -1.76
C ARG A 297 20.19 -5.39 -1.69
N THR A 298 19.41 -4.92 -0.71
CA THR A 298 17.99 -5.28 -0.57
C THR A 298 17.19 -4.84 -1.80
N LEU A 299 17.38 -3.60 -2.26
CA LEU A 299 16.73 -3.11 -3.47
C LEU A 299 17.12 -3.94 -4.71
N ARG A 300 18.42 -4.21 -4.91
CA ARG A 300 18.88 -5.05 -6.03
C ARG A 300 18.26 -6.44 -6.00
N SER A 301 18.10 -7.05 -4.81
CA SER A 301 17.43 -8.34 -4.67
C SER A 301 15.97 -8.30 -5.13
N ILE A 302 15.23 -7.23 -4.80
CA ILE A 302 13.86 -7.01 -5.29
C ILE A 302 13.84 -6.80 -6.80
N LEU A 303 14.72 -5.94 -7.31
CA LEU A 303 14.80 -5.61 -8.74
C LEU A 303 15.23 -6.79 -9.63
N SER A 304 15.97 -7.75 -9.06
CA SER A 304 16.34 -9.01 -9.72
C SER A 304 15.37 -10.17 -9.47
N HIS A 305 14.30 -9.94 -8.71
CA HIS A 305 13.36 -11.01 -8.38
C HIS A 305 12.65 -11.51 -9.66
N PRO A 306 12.54 -12.84 -9.90
CA PRO A 306 11.97 -13.39 -11.13
C PRO A 306 10.58 -12.87 -11.49
N LEU A 307 9.77 -12.52 -10.48
CA LEU A 307 8.45 -11.89 -10.66
C LEU A 307 8.51 -10.65 -11.55
N LEU A 308 9.54 -9.79 -11.42
CA LEU A 308 9.64 -8.57 -12.22
C LEU A 308 10.02 -8.83 -13.68
N ASP A 309 10.46 -10.04 -14.02
CA ASP A 309 10.72 -10.46 -15.40
C ASP A 309 9.53 -11.23 -16.00
N ASP A 310 8.60 -11.71 -15.16
CA ASP A 310 7.39 -12.39 -15.60
C ASP A 310 6.51 -11.45 -16.45
N PRO A 311 6.11 -11.81 -17.67
CA PRO A 311 5.26 -10.95 -18.49
C PRO A 311 3.83 -10.84 -17.97
N SER A 312 3.36 -11.78 -17.14
CA SER A 312 1.99 -11.79 -16.64
C SER A 312 1.68 -10.64 -15.68
N ILE A 313 2.68 -10.08 -15.00
CA ILE A 313 2.49 -8.89 -14.15
C ILE A 313 2.18 -7.62 -14.96
N GLU A 314 2.40 -7.63 -16.28
CA GLU A 314 2.06 -6.50 -17.17
C GLU A 314 0.61 -6.57 -17.70
N ALA A 315 -0.22 -7.52 -17.24
CA ALA A 315 -1.60 -7.65 -17.73
C ALA A 315 -2.39 -6.34 -17.53
N ALA A 316 -2.34 -5.77 -16.32
CA ALA A 316 -3.04 -4.53 -15.99
C ALA A 316 -2.46 -3.31 -16.73
N SER A 317 -1.12 -3.17 -16.77
CA SER A 317 -0.46 -2.05 -17.46
C SER A 317 -0.69 -2.08 -18.96
N SER A 318 -0.68 -3.27 -19.57
CA SER A 318 -0.91 -3.47 -21.01
C SER A 318 -2.35 -3.21 -21.39
N ARG A 319 -3.32 -3.64 -20.56
CA ARG A 319 -4.74 -3.33 -20.72
C ARG A 319 -4.98 -1.83 -20.67
N LEU A 320 -4.53 -1.18 -19.59
CA LEU A 320 -4.63 0.27 -19.42
C LEU A 320 -4.00 1.04 -20.58
N ARG A 321 -2.80 0.64 -21.01
CA ARG A 321 -2.13 1.27 -22.16
C ARG A 321 -2.91 1.06 -23.46
N GLY A 322 -3.42 -0.15 -23.68
CA GLY A 322 -4.23 -0.49 -24.84
C GLY A 322 -5.48 0.38 -24.94
N HIS A 323 -6.19 0.60 -23.83
CA HIS A 323 -7.35 1.48 -23.79
C HIS A 323 -6.97 2.96 -23.92
N ALA A 324 -5.92 3.40 -23.22
CA ALA A 324 -5.41 4.77 -23.30
C ALA A 324 -5.01 5.19 -24.72
N LEU A 325 -4.51 4.26 -25.53
CA LEU A 325 -4.16 4.51 -26.94
C LEU A 325 -5.38 4.67 -27.86
N LYS A 326 -6.55 4.15 -27.47
CA LYS A 326 -7.81 4.36 -28.20
C LYS A 326 -8.36 5.77 -28.01
N ASP A 327 -8.08 6.39 -26.86
CA ASP A 327 -8.51 7.75 -26.52
C ASP A 327 -7.40 8.57 -25.85
N THR A 328 -6.41 8.96 -26.65
CA THR A 328 -5.27 9.75 -26.15
C THR A 328 -5.61 11.21 -25.82
N ASN A 329 -6.76 11.72 -26.28
CA ASN A 329 -7.14 13.12 -26.10
C ASN A 329 -7.79 13.40 -24.74
N SER A 330 -8.32 12.38 -24.06
CA SER A 330 -8.96 12.52 -22.75
C SER A 330 -8.08 12.11 -21.58
N LEU A 331 -6.85 11.61 -21.79
CA LEU A 331 -5.95 11.17 -20.71
C LEU A 331 -5.58 12.27 -19.70
N TRP A 332 -5.79 13.54 -20.04
CA TRP A 332 -5.66 14.64 -19.07
C TRP A 332 -6.70 14.52 -17.94
N GLU A 333 -7.87 13.93 -18.20
CA GLU A 333 -8.88 13.63 -17.18
C GLU A 333 -8.29 12.67 -16.14
N ALA A 334 -7.62 11.59 -16.56
CA ALA A 334 -6.94 10.67 -15.64
C ALA A 334 -5.92 11.39 -14.75
N ARG A 335 -5.11 12.29 -15.33
CA ARG A 335 -4.13 13.10 -14.59
C ARG A 335 -4.80 14.00 -13.57
N MET A 336 -5.85 14.70 -13.98
CA MET A 336 -6.62 15.57 -13.08
C MET A 336 -7.29 14.78 -11.95
N ARG A 337 -7.89 13.61 -12.24
CA ARG A 337 -8.48 12.75 -11.20
C ARG A 337 -7.43 12.21 -10.24
N THR A 338 -6.25 11.86 -10.72
CA THR A 338 -5.13 11.43 -9.86
C THR A 338 -4.66 12.55 -8.93
N ARG A 339 -4.61 13.79 -9.41
CA ARG A 339 -4.34 14.97 -8.56
C ARG A 339 -5.44 15.18 -7.52
N ASP A 340 -6.70 15.01 -7.91
CA ASP A 340 -7.83 15.06 -6.98
C ASP A 340 -7.75 13.96 -5.92
N LEU A 341 -7.30 12.74 -6.27
CA LEU A 341 -7.05 11.65 -5.31
C LEU A 341 -5.99 12.04 -4.28
N ILE A 342 -4.92 12.76 -4.65
CA ILE A 342 -3.93 13.25 -3.69
C ILE A 342 -4.55 14.33 -2.79
N ARG A 343 -5.30 15.26 -3.38
CA ARG A 343 -5.88 16.41 -2.65
C ARG A 343 -6.98 16.01 -1.67
N ILE A 344 -7.83 15.05 -2.02
CA ILE A 344 -8.89 14.55 -1.13
C ILE A 344 -8.31 13.91 0.14
N MET A 345 -7.04 13.47 0.14
CA MET A 345 -6.37 13.02 1.36
C MET A 345 -6.27 14.13 2.41
N ASN A 346 -6.31 15.41 2.04
CA ASN A 346 -6.39 16.53 2.99
C ASN A 346 -7.74 16.60 3.73
N CYS A 347 -8.75 15.84 3.27
CA CYS A 347 -10.06 15.70 3.92
C CYS A 347 -10.14 14.49 4.86
N VAL A 348 -9.07 13.69 4.95
CA VAL A 348 -8.96 12.58 5.91
C VAL A 348 -8.61 13.16 7.28
N GLN A 349 -9.49 12.95 8.25
CA GLN A 349 -9.39 13.54 9.59
C GLN A 349 -8.39 12.82 10.51
N CYS A 350 -8.12 11.54 10.25
CA CYS A 350 -7.11 10.79 10.98
C CYS A 350 -5.73 11.03 10.37
N ASN A 351 -4.79 11.64 11.11
CA ASN A 351 -3.48 12.01 10.57
C ASN A 351 -2.68 10.80 10.09
N LYS A 352 -2.71 9.67 10.81
CA LYS A 352 -2.07 8.42 10.35
C LYS A 352 -2.67 7.91 9.02
N CYS A 353 -4.00 7.89 8.89
CA CYS A 353 -4.66 7.50 7.64
C CYS A 353 -4.35 8.47 6.50
N ARG A 354 -4.32 9.78 6.77
CA ARG A 354 -3.95 10.82 5.80
C ARG A 354 -2.52 10.63 5.31
N PHE A 355 -1.58 10.41 6.21
CA PHE A 355 -0.18 10.16 5.90
C PHE A 355 0.00 8.95 4.97
N HIS A 356 -0.57 7.81 5.35
CA HIS A 356 -0.51 6.59 4.53
C HIS A 356 -1.29 6.71 3.23
N GLY A 357 -2.42 7.41 3.23
CA GLY A 357 -3.25 7.67 2.06
C GLY A 357 -2.51 8.50 1.01
N LYS A 358 -1.81 9.57 1.43
CA LYS A 358 -0.95 10.38 0.54
C LYS A 358 0.15 9.53 -0.11
N ILE A 359 0.87 8.72 0.68
CA ILE A 359 1.95 7.85 0.16
C ILE A 359 1.40 6.83 -0.83
N SER A 360 0.33 6.10 -0.48
CA SER A 360 -0.20 5.04 -1.35
C SER A 360 -0.79 5.62 -2.64
N THR A 361 -1.44 6.78 -2.56
CA THR A 361 -1.97 7.49 -3.75
C THR A 361 -0.84 8.02 -4.62
N LEU A 362 0.25 8.51 -4.03
CA LEU A 362 1.43 8.93 -4.79
C LEU A 362 2.05 7.72 -5.52
N GLY A 363 2.20 6.58 -4.85
CA GLY A 363 2.70 5.35 -5.48
C GLY A 363 1.84 4.89 -6.66
N LEU A 364 0.51 4.93 -6.53
CA LEU A 364 -0.40 4.65 -7.63
C LEU A 364 -0.25 5.67 -8.77
N SER A 365 -0.17 6.96 -8.45
CA SER A 365 0.07 8.02 -9.43
C SER A 365 1.36 7.79 -10.23
N THR A 366 2.45 7.45 -9.54
CA THR A 366 3.74 7.14 -10.17
C THR A 366 3.61 5.95 -11.11
N ALA A 367 2.89 4.89 -10.71
CA ALA A 367 2.65 3.73 -11.57
C ALA A 367 1.83 4.10 -12.82
N LEU A 368 0.79 4.92 -12.70
CA LEU A 368 0.00 5.40 -13.83
C LEU A 368 0.85 6.28 -14.77
N GLN A 369 1.64 7.20 -14.22
CA GLN A 369 2.58 8.02 -14.99
C GLN A 369 3.55 7.17 -15.78
N LEU A 370 4.14 6.14 -15.17
CA LEU A 370 5.06 5.22 -15.83
C LEU A 370 4.35 4.34 -16.88
N ALA A 371 3.13 3.90 -16.60
CA ALA A 371 2.37 3.03 -17.49
C ALA A 371 1.92 3.74 -18.78
N VAL A 372 1.35 4.95 -18.66
CA VAL A 372 0.69 5.64 -19.79
C VAL A 372 1.23 7.04 -20.07
N GLY A 373 1.86 7.73 -19.12
CA GLY A 373 2.40 9.08 -19.34
C GLY A 373 1.35 10.07 -19.86
N HIS A 374 1.73 11.01 -20.73
CA HIS A 374 0.77 11.99 -21.25
C HIS A 374 -0.11 11.50 -22.41
N ARG A 375 0.37 10.48 -23.15
CA ARG A 375 -0.19 10.07 -24.46
C ARG A 375 -0.41 8.56 -24.60
N GLY A 376 -0.43 7.81 -23.51
CA GLY A 376 -0.55 6.34 -23.55
C GLY A 376 0.74 5.62 -23.96
N MET A 377 1.90 6.28 -23.94
CA MET A 377 3.18 5.72 -24.40
C MET A 377 4.20 5.49 -23.26
N GLY A 378 3.76 5.63 -22.01
CA GLY A 378 4.62 5.60 -20.83
C GLY A 378 5.25 6.96 -20.50
N GLY A 379 5.61 7.12 -19.23
CA GLY A 379 6.23 8.34 -18.69
C GLY A 379 7.76 8.31 -18.78
N ASP A 380 8.37 9.48 -18.70
CA ASP A 380 9.83 9.60 -18.61
C ASP A 380 10.29 9.31 -17.17
N VAL A 381 10.99 8.19 -16.99
CA VAL A 381 11.53 7.74 -15.70
C VAL A 381 12.55 8.74 -15.12
N ALA A 382 13.23 9.51 -15.98
CA ALA A 382 14.21 10.50 -15.52
C ALA A 382 13.55 11.65 -14.74
N LYS A 383 12.26 11.92 -14.98
CA LYS A 383 11.48 12.96 -14.31
C LYS A 383 10.80 12.50 -13.02
N ILE A 384 10.89 11.21 -12.68
CA ILE A 384 10.30 10.70 -11.44
C ILE A 384 11.21 11.08 -10.29
N HIS A 385 10.64 11.79 -9.32
CA HIS A 385 11.35 12.24 -8.12
C HIS A 385 11.59 11.09 -7.15
N ARG A 386 12.55 11.28 -6.24
CA ARG A 386 12.88 10.37 -5.15
C ARG A 386 11.63 9.98 -4.36
N VAL A 387 10.83 10.96 -3.95
CA VAL A 387 9.61 10.73 -3.16
C VAL A 387 8.59 9.85 -3.91
N GLU A 388 8.49 10.00 -5.23
CA GLU A 388 7.60 9.20 -6.08
C GLU A 388 8.11 7.76 -6.23
N LEU A 389 9.42 7.55 -6.38
CA LEU A 389 10.04 6.21 -6.40
C LEU A 389 9.91 5.51 -5.05
N ALA A 390 10.11 6.26 -3.96
CA ALA A 390 9.93 5.75 -2.60
C ALA A 390 8.48 5.33 -2.36
N ALA A 391 7.51 6.16 -2.74
CA ALA A 391 6.10 5.87 -2.63
C ALA A 391 5.67 4.66 -3.47
N LEU A 392 6.19 4.51 -4.70
CA LEU A 392 5.92 3.37 -5.58
C LEU A 392 6.33 2.04 -4.94
N LEU A 393 7.57 1.93 -4.45
CA LEU A 393 8.07 0.71 -3.81
C LEU A 393 7.40 0.44 -2.45
N THR A 394 7.12 1.49 -1.68
CA THR A 394 6.35 1.36 -0.43
C THR A 394 4.93 0.88 -0.70
N ALA A 395 4.28 1.37 -1.77
CA ALA A 395 2.97 0.88 -2.19
C ALA A 395 3.01 -0.60 -2.57
N VAL A 396 4.00 -1.06 -3.36
CA VAL A 396 4.18 -2.51 -3.65
C VAL A 396 4.21 -3.33 -2.35
N GLY A 397 4.99 -2.90 -1.36
CA GLY A 397 5.06 -3.58 -0.06
C GLY A 397 3.73 -3.59 0.72
N LYS A 398 2.93 -2.53 0.62
CA LYS A 398 1.60 -2.47 1.25
C LYS A 398 0.60 -3.41 0.56
N PHE A 399 0.62 -3.44 -0.78
CA PHE A 399 -0.23 -4.33 -1.57
C PHE A 399 0.14 -5.80 -1.35
N SER A 400 1.43 -6.15 -1.33
CA SER A 400 1.88 -7.51 -0.99
C SER A 400 1.35 -7.95 0.38
N SER A 401 1.47 -7.10 1.40
CA SER A 401 0.96 -7.39 2.75
C SER A 401 -0.58 -7.51 2.80
N GLY A 402 -1.30 -6.72 2.00
CA GLY A 402 -2.76 -6.82 1.87
C GLY A 402 -3.21 -8.13 1.19
N ILE A 403 -2.48 -8.55 0.16
CA ILE A 403 -2.72 -9.83 -0.53
C ILE A 403 -2.44 -11.00 0.42
N GLU A 404 -1.33 -10.98 1.15
CA GLU A 404 -1.02 -12.01 2.15
C GLU A 404 -2.13 -12.17 3.18
N LEU A 405 -2.72 -11.05 3.64
CA LEU A 405 -3.86 -11.13 4.55
C LEU A 405 -5.04 -11.85 3.89
N CYS A 406 -5.35 -11.52 2.64
CA CYS A 406 -6.46 -12.17 1.94
C CYS A 406 -6.23 -13.68 1.80
N LEU A 407 -4.99 -14.10 1.50
CA LEU A 407 -4.63 -15.53 1.45
C LEU A 407 -4.76 -16.21 2.81
N GLU A 408 -4.34 -15.56 3.90
CA GLU A 408 -4.47 -16.07 5.27
C GLU A 408 -5.92 -16.21 5.72
N MET A 409 -6.78 -15.25 5.37
CA MET A 409 -8.19 -15.21 5.80
C MET A 409 -9.09 -16.15 5.00
N GLN A 410 -8.62 -16.63 3.84
CA GLN A 410 -9.32 -17.61 3.00
C GLN A 410 -8.89 -19.06 3.26
N SER A 411 -7.76 -19.27 3.95
CA SER A 411 -7.24 -20.59 4.35
C SER A 411 -7.88 -21.09 5.64
#